data_AF-A0AAD8GIH3-F1
#
_entry.id   AF-A0AAD8GIH3-F1
#
_cell.length_a   1.000
_cell.length_b   1.000
_cell.length_c   1.000
_cell.angle_alpha   90.00
_cell.angle_beta   90.00
_cell.angle_gamma   90.00
#
_symmetry.space_group_name_H-M   'P 1'
#
loop_
_entity.id
_entity.type
_entity.pdbx_description
1 polymer ?
#
loop_
_entity_poly.entity_id
_entity_poly.type
_entity_poly.pdbx_seq_one_letter_code
_entity_poly.pdbx_strand_id
1 'polypeptide(L)'
;MKKDSLQQDVKICIMIDKDMQEMNAVRDVFPNAVILLCWFHVLQSIDSWSGRMEGMRNEVVRSMIKLKQCTTQGEFSTEAENVLKHLCDVTRDTHVSDYLKENWLPIANMWSQFGRQMYHGNSETNNLSESLKYQFMGANANRRLGQLLLLLSNKVVDFYRYIDELHKVGRIQAGTNPAAVSDSSAKKMIDKGLSPFCNVKDNGDCSVPSEHTEGKFYSVSLTFLTCPFALLGNVCKYIEFAKSVGAKLGVDVLAIRKKQSQLIVENKSYTEERDYLVVHCDDCQLSIVCNGQCSCRANRFGETCVCLLVQQFLHDTQSKKLETPIMEAQSSDPVPETTTSNQLSTSQMIVDLNAWSNSPNFKDTMELHCAVKKKHT
;
A
#
# COMPACT_ATOMS: atom_id res chain seq x y z
N MET A 1 0.76 40.98 3.28
CA MET A 1 -0.14 40.19 2.41
C MET A 1 0.22 38.72 2.57
N LYS A 2 -0.78 37.89 2.92
CA LYS A 2 -0.65 36.47 3.24
C LYS A 2 -0.15 35.68 2.02
N LYS A 3 0.89 34.87 2.19
CA LYS A 3 1.21 33.75 1.28
C LYS A 3 0.33 32.56 1.71
N ASP A 4 -0.95 32.65 1.35
CA ASP A 4 -1.82 31.48 1.30
C ASP A 4 -1.77 30.96 -0.14
N SER A 5 -1.10 29.82 -0.38
CA SER A 5 -1.33 29.02 -1.60
C SER A 5 -0.59 27.66 -1.55
N LEU A 6 -1.38 26.63 -1.21
CA LEU A 6 -1.34 25.28 -1.79
C LEU A 6 -0.08 24.43 -1.58
N GLN A 7 0.20 24.10 -0.32
CA GLN A 7 0.92 22.89 0.04
C GLN A 7 -0.13 21.79 0.21
N GLN A 8 -0.50 21.11 -0.88
CA GLN A 8 -1.46 20.00 -0.79
C GLN A 8 -0.69 18.76 -0.32
N ASP A 9 -0.85 18.47 0.97
CA ASP A 9 -0.04 17.55 1.76
C ASP A 9 -0.23 16.08 1.36
N VAL A 10 0.89 15.35 1.28
CA VAL A 10 0.85 13.88 1.23
C VAL A 10 0.27 13.36 2.54
N LYS A 11 -0.91 12.76 2.45
CA LYS A 11 -1.53 12.13 3.61
C LYS A 11 -0.85 10.79 3.90
N ILE A 12 -0.08 10.74 4.99
CA ILE A 12 0.44 9.50 5.58
C ILE A 12 -0.70 8.87 6.39
N CYS A 13 -0.86 7.56 6.32
CA CYS A 13 -1.86 6.84 7.12
C CYS A 13 -1.15 6.05 8.22
N ILE A 14 -1.56 6.22 9.47
CA ILE A 14 -0.98 5.53 10.62
C ILE A 14 -2.10 4.77 11.34
N MET A 15 -1.95 3.44 11.45
CA MET A 15 -2.90 2.60 12.17
C MET A 15 -2.37 2.32 13.58
N ILE A 16 -3.17 2.69 14.59
CA ILE A 16 -2.82 2.55 16.01
C ILE A 16 -4.00 2.02 16.83
N ASP A 17 -3.79 1.83 18.11
CA ASP A 17 -4.85 1.51 19.05
C ASP A 17 -5.53 2.77 19.57
N LYS A 18 -6.67 2.63 20.27
CA LYS A 18 -7.35 3.78 20.87
C LYS A 18 -6.63 4.20 22.15
N ASP A 19 -5.50 4.88 21.99
CA ASP A 19 -4.76 5.52 23.07
C ASP A 19 -4.63 7.03 22.82
N MET A 20 -5.07 7.83 23.79
CA MET A 20 -5.10 9.29 23.64
C MET A 20 -3.70 9.90 23.57
N GLN A 21 -2.73 9.33 24.28
CA GLN A 21 -1.36 9.86 24.30
C GLN A 21 -0.67 9.55 22.98
N GLU A 22 -0.83 8.34 22.46
CA GLU A 22 -0.32 7.93 21.15
C GLU A 22 -0.96 8.77 20.03
N MET A 23 -2.29 8.94 20.03
CA MET A 23 -2.98 9.79 19.06
C MET A 23 -2.47 11.23 19.09
N ASN A 24 -2.26 11.79 20.28
CA ASN A 24 -1.77 13.16 20.41
C ASN A 24 -0.31 13.28 19.96
N ALA A 25 0.56 12.34 20.34
CA ALA A 25 1.95 12.32 19.88
C ALA A 25 2.06 12.23 18.35
N VAL A 26 1.21 11.41 17.72
CA VAL A 26 1.14 11.33 16.26
C VAL A 26 0.69 12.65 15.65
N ARG A 27 -0.34 13.30 16.20
CA ARG A 27 -0.79 14.62 15.72
C ARG A 27 0.26 15.70 15.89
N ASP A 28 1.06 15.63 16.95
CA ASP A 28 2.10 16.61 17.24
C ASP A 28 3.29 16.46 16.27
N VAL A 29 3.72 15.23 15.99
CA VAL A 29 4.89 14.94 15.13
C VAL A 29 4.50 14.91 13.65
N PHE A 30 3.32 14.40 13.33
CA PHE A 30 2.80 14.22 11.97
C PHE A 30 1.40 14.84 11.85
N PRO A 31 1.26 16.18 11.87
CA PRO A 31 -0.03 16.86 11.90
C PRO A 31 -0.93 16.55 10.70
N ASN A 32 -0.33 16.18 9.57
CA ASN A 32 -1.03 15.84 8.33
C ASN A 32 -1.32 14.33 8.18
N ALA A 33 -0.97 13.52 9.18
CA ALA A 33 -1.26 12.09 9.16
C ALA A 33 -2.74 11.82 9.43
N VAL A 34 -3.30 10.90 8.64
CA VAL A 34 -4.60 10.30 8.91
C VAL A 34 -4.38 9.16 9.89
N ILE A 35 -5.00 9.28 11.07
CA ILE A 35 -4.97 8.23 12.08
C ILE A 35 -6.16 7.30 11.85
N LEU A 36 -5.87 6.01 11.70
CA LEU A 36 -6.85 4.94 11.71
C LEU A 36 -6.71 4.12 12.98
N LEU A 37 -7.81 3.62 13.52
CA LEU A 37 -7.79 2.69 14.63
C LEU A 37 -7.74 1.25 14.12
N CYS A 38 -7.04 0.36 14.81
CA CYS A 38 -7.10 -1.07 14.54
C CYS A 38 -8.54 -1.59 14.81
N TRP A 39 -9.19 -2.15 13.78
CA TRP A 39 -10.56 -2.66 13.91
C TRP A 39 -10.65 -3.83 14.89
N PHE A 40 -9.61 -4.66 14.95
CA PHE A 40 -9.53 -5.73 15.95
C PHE A 40 -9.60 -5.17 17.37
N HIS A 41 -8.83 -4.13 17.69
CA HIS A 41 -8.86 -3.51 19.02
C HIS A 41 -10.12 -2.70 19.29
N VAL A 42 -10.75 -2.11 18.26
CA VAL A 42 -12.09 -1.53 18.39
C VAL A 42 -13.10 -2.59 18.81
N LEU A 43 -13.18 -3.70 18.07
CA LEU A 43 -14.08 -4.80 18.40
C LEU A 43 -13.75 -5.43 19.76
N GLN A 44 -12.49 -5.69 20.07
CA GLN A 44 -12.08 -6.27 21.35
C GLN A 44 -12.46 -5.37 22.52
N SER A 45 -12.30 -4.04 22.39
CA SER A 45 -12.69 -3.08 23.43
C SER A 45 -14.20 -3.10 23.67
N ILE A 46 -14.99 -3.16 22.59
CA ILE A 46 -16.46 -3.20 22.65
C ILE A 46 -16.95 -4.56 23.16
N ASP A 47 -16.32 -5.63 22.74
CA ASP A 47 -16.60 -7.01 23.16
C ASP A 47 -16.30 -7.20 24.66
N SER A 48 -15.15 -6.70 25.14
CA SER A 48 -14.76 -6.73 26.55
C SER A 48 -15.69 -5.88 27.42
N TRP A 49 -16.08 -4.71 26.94
CA TRP A 49 -17.02 -3.84 27.64
C TRP A 49 -18.44 -4.45 27.69
N SER A 50 -18.92 -4.98 26.56
CA SER A 50 -20.26 -5.58 26.44
C SER A 50 -20.36 -6.99 27.02
N GLY A 51 -19.24 -7.70 27.23
CA GLY A 51 -19.20 -8.97 27.95
C GLY A 51 -19.65 -8.88 29.41
N ARG A 52 -19.77 -7.66 29.94
CA ARG A 52 -20.37 -7.36 31.26
C ARG A 52 -21.91 -7.34 31.21
N MET A 53 -22.50 -7.46 30.03
CA MET A 53 -23.95 -7.39 29.78
C MET A 53 -24.42 -8.70 29.13
N GLU A 54 -25.03 -9.59 29.93
CA GLU A 54 -25.49 -10.90 29.44
C GLU A 54 -26.50 -10.75 28.29
N GLY A 55 -26.30 -11.54 27.22
CA GLY A 55 -27.21 -11.61 26.07
C GLY A 55 -27.11 -10.47 25.05
N MET A 56 -26.44 -9.35 25.37
CA MET A 56 -26.43 -8.13 24.54
C MET A 56 -25.22 -8.00 23.63
N ARG A 57 -24.11 -8.66 24.01
CA ARG A 57 -22.83 -8.67 23.30
C ARG A 57 -22.99 -8.83 21.78
N ASN A 58 -23.78 -9.81 21.35
CA ASN A 58 -23.97 -10.11 19.93
C ASN A 58 -24.64 -8.96 19.17
N GLU A 59 -25.63 -8.29 19.77
CA GLU A 59 -26.33 -7.19 19.11
C GLU A 59 -25.46 -5.94 19.03
N VAL A 60 -24.67 -5.65 20.07
CA VAL A 60 -23.71 -4.55 20.04
C VAL A 60 -22.65 -4.78 18.96
N VAL A 61 -22.08 -5.99 18.90
CA VAL A 61 -21.07 -6.33 17.88
C VAL A 61 -21.65 -6.25 16.46
N ARG A 62 -22.86 -6.78 16.21
CA ARG A 62 -23.53 -6.66 14.90
C ARG A 62 -23.77 -5.21 14.52
N SER A 63 -24.21 -4.41 15.48
CA SER A 63 -24.46 -2.98 15.27
C SER A 63 -23.16 -2.24 14.89
N MET A 64 -22.05 -2.54 15.55
CA MET A 64 -20.74 -1.99 15.20
C MET A 64 -20.27 -2.42 13.80
N ILE A 65 -20.54 -3.66 13.39
CA ILE A 65 -20.22 -4.14 12.04
C ILE A 65 -21.01 -3.34 10.99
N LYS A 66 -22.30 -3.08 11.21
CA LYS A 66 -23.12 -2.25 10.32
C LYS A 66 -22.56 -0.84 10.18
N LEU A 67 -22.26 -0.19 11.31
CA LEU A 67 -21.65 1.14 11.32
C LEU A 67 -20.30 1.18 10.62
N LYS A 68 -19.50 0.11 10.76
CA LYS A 68 -18.23 0.02 10.04
C LYS A 68 -18.42 -0.02 8.53
N GLN A 69 -19.46 -0.65 8.02
CA GLN A 69 -19.70 -0.83 6.59
C GLN A 69 -20.13 0.45 5.88
N CYS A 70 -20.62 1.45 6.61
CA CYS A 70 -21.04 2.72 6.03
C CYS A 70 -19.88 3.38 5.27
N THR A 71 -20.10 3.64 3.98
CA THR A 71 -19.09 4.10 3.04
C THR A 71 -19.04 5.62 2.92
N THR A 72 -20.10 6.31 3.36
CA THR A 72 -20.19 7.78 3.40
C THR A 72 -20.55 8.28 4.79
N GLN A 73 -20.20 9.52 5.09
CA GLN A 73 -20.55 10.13 6.38
C GLN A 73 -22.06 10.28 6.55
N GLY A 74 -22.80 10.58 5.47
CA GLY A 74 -24.27 10.67 5.50
C GLY A 74 -24.93 9.33 5.83
N GLU A 75 -24.51 8.26 5.16
CA GLU A 75 -24.94 6.88 5.44
C GLU A 75 -24.65 6.49 6.89
N PHE A 76 -23.44 6.83 7.38
CA PHE A 76 -23.06 6.56 8.76
C PHE A 76 -23.94 7.30 9.77
N SER A 77 -24.23 8.59 9.56
CA SER A 77 -25.08 9.35 10.49
C SER A 77 -26.48 8.74 10.58
N THR A 78 -27.09 8.40 9.45
CA THR A 78 -28.41 7.75 9.42
C THR A 78 -28.37 6.38 10.10
N GLU A 79 -27.35 5.56 9.81
CA GLU A 79 -27.24 4.23 10.43
C GLU A 79 -26.92 4.31 11.93
N ALA A 80 -26.15 5.32 12.36
CA ALA A 80 -25.87 5.58 13.77
C ALA A 80 -27.15 5.88 14.55
N GLU A 81 -28.03 6.74 14.02
CA GLU A 81 -29.33 7.01 14.64
C GLU A 81 -30.18 5.74 14.75
N ASN A 82 -30.24 4.94 13.68
CA ASN A 82 -30.97 3.67 13.66
C ASN A 82 -30.42 2.67 14.69
N VAL A 83 -29.09 2.53 14.75
CA VAL A 83 -28.40 1.63 15.68
C VAL A 83 -28.61 2.07 17.12
N LEU A 84 -28.47 3.36 17.42
CA LEU A 84 -28.66 3.86 18.78
C LEU A 84 -30.11 3.64 19.24
N LYS A 85 -31.09 3.92 18.39
CA LYS A 85 -32.51 3.64 18.69
C LYS A 85 -32.76 2.16 18.89
N HIS A 86 -32.28 1.32 17.98
CA HIS A 86 -32.42 -0.14 18.07
C HIS A 86 -31.82 -0.70 19.36
N LEU A 87 -30.61 -0.25 19.73
CA LEU A 87 -29.97 -0.68 20.97
C LEU A 87 -30.76 -0.20 22.18
N CYS A 88 -31.29 1.03 22.20
CA CYS A 88 -32.19 1.47 23.28
C CYS A 88 -33.44 0.59 23.38
N ASP A 89 -34.07 0.24 22.25
CA ASP A 89 -35.31 -0.56 22.22
C ASP A 89 -35.06 -2.01 22.70
N VAL A 90 -33.96 -2.62 22.25
CA VAL A 90 -33.58 -3.99 22.63
C VAL A 90 -33.11 -4.05 24.08
N THR A 91 -32.36 -3.06 24.52
CA THR A 91 -31.78 -3.05 25.87
C THR A 91 -32.72 -2.51 26.93
N ARG A 92 -33.74 -1.75 26.51
CA ARG A 92 -34.60 -0.95 27.40
C ARG A 92 -33.80 -0.02 28.31
N ASP A 93 -32.61 0.38 27.87
CA ASP A 93 -31.65 1.22 28.59
C ASP A 93 -30.89 2.11 27.58
N THR A 94 -30.34 3.22 28.03
CA THR A 94 -29.47 4.09 27.23
C THR A 94 -27.99 3.83 27.47
N HIS A 95 -27.60 3.05 28.49
CA HIS A 95 -26.19 2.85 28.85
C HIS A 95 -25.29 2.43 27.66
N VAL A 96 -25.77 1.54 26.79
CA VAL A 96 -25.06 1.14 25.56
C VAL A 96 -25.00 2.27 24.53
N SER A 97 -26.11 2.94 24.30
CA SER A 97 -26.18 3.99 23.29
C SER A 97 -25.37 5.21 23.71
N ASP A 98 -25.37 5.56 24.99
CA ASP A 98 -24.58 6.63 25.59
C ASP A 98 -23.08 6.31 25.53
N TYR A 99 -22.69 5.08 25.89
CA TYR A 99 -21.30 4.64 25.74
C TYR A 99 -20.79 4.77 24.29
N LEU A 100 -21.58 4.34 23.30
CA LEU A 100 -21.20 4.47 21.88
C LEU A 100 -21.10 5.95 21.46
N LYS A 101 -22.07 6.79 21.84
CA LYS A 101 -22.09 8.23 21.55
C LYS A 101 -20.88 8.97 22.13
N GLU A 102 -20.45 8.60 23.32
CA GLU A 102 -19.34 9.27 23.99
C GLU A 102 -17.98 8.77 23.50
N ASN A 103 -17.84 7.46 23.26
CA ASN A 103 -16.52 6.84 23.11
C ASN A 103 -16.14 6.47 21.68
N TRP A 104 -17.11 6.23 20.80
CA TRP A 104 -16.85 5.60 19.49
C TRP A 104 -17.37 6.41 18.31
N LEU A 105 -18.59 6.95 18.38
CA LEU A 105 -19.17 7.74 17.28
C LEU A 105 -18.40 9.04 16.98
N PRO A 106 -17.86 9.80 17.96
CA PRO A 106 -17.13 11.04 17.68
C PRO A 106 -15.83 10.82 16.89
N ILE A 107 -15.27 9.63 16.99
CA ILE A 107 -14.04 9.20 16.30
C ILE A 107 -14.32 8.19 15.20
N ALA A 108 -15.56 8.15 14.70
CA ALA A 108 -16.00 7.19 13.69
C ALA A 108 -15.14 7.17 12.43
N ASN A 109 -14.71 8.35 11.98
CA ASN A 109 -13.81 8.51 10.83
C ASN A 109 -12.49 7.75 10.98
N MET A 110 -12.08 7.39 12.19
CA MET A 110 -10.83 6.65 12.42
C MET A 110 -11.02 5.13 12.29
N TRP A 111 -12.24 4.59 12.42
CA TRP A 111 -12.46 3.14 12.43
C TRP A 111 -13.46 2.61 11.39
N SER A 112 -14.40 3.43 10.92
CA SER A 112 -15.41 3.07 9.93
C SER A 112 -14.88 3.14 8.49
N GLN A 113 -15.61 2.58 7.53
CA GLN A 113 -15.21 2.62 6.13
C GLN A 113 -15.24 4.04 5.54
N PHE A 114 -16.17 4.90 5.97
CA PHE A 114 -16.28 6.25 5.42
C PHE A 114 -15.04 7.11 5.68
N GLY A 115 -14.27 6.84 6.74
CA GLY A 115 -13.01 7.53 7.00
C GLY A 115 -11.76 6.79 6.50
N ARG A 116 -11.89 5.52 6.12
CA ARG A 116 -10.84 4.69 5.51
C ARG A 116 -10.80 4.82 3.99
N GLN A 117 -10.72 6.06 3.51
CA GLN A 117 -10.70 6.37 2.08
C GLN A 117 -9.29 6.30 1.47
N MET A 118 -8.31 5.84 2.23
CA MET A 118 -6.90 5.81 1.85
C MET A 118 -6.39 4.38 1.84
N TYR A 119 -5.38 4.10 1.01
CA TYR A 119 -4.79 2.76 0.95
C TYR A 119 -4.10 2.39 2.27
N HIS A 120 -4.56 1.31 2.89
CA HIS A 120 -3.95 0.67 4.06
C HIS A 120 -3.75 -0.84 3.83
N GLY A 121 -3.65 -1.28 2.58
CA GLY A 121 -3.34 -2.67 2.22
C GLY A 121 -4.35 -3.73 2.70
N ASN A 122 -5.62 -3.36 2.91
CA ASN A 122 -6.63 -4.19 3.60
C ASN A 122 -6.22 -4.66 5.00
N SER A 123 -5.16 -4.07 5.56
CA SER A 123 -4.88 -4.19 6.97
C SER A 123 -5.95 -3.39 7.68
N GLU A 124 -6.88 -4.12 8.30
CA GLU A 124 -7.84 -3.60 9.27
C GLU A 124 -7.29 -3.78 10.70
N THR A 125 -6.07 -4.29 10.82
CA THR A 125 -5.50 -4.71 12.09
C THR A 125 -3.98 -4.51 12.13
N ASN A 126 -3.50 -4.03 13.27
CA ASN A 126 -2.09 -3.99 13.61
C ASN A 126 -1.54 -5.37 14.04
N ASN A 127 -2.34 -6.45 14.02
CA ASN A 127 -1.91 -7.79 14.47
C ASN A 127 -0.65 -8.30 13.76
N LEU A 128 -0.40 -7.89 12.51
CA LEU A 128 0.83 -8.24 11.81
C LEU A 128 2.06 -7.56 12.45
N SER A 129 1.98 -6.25 12.70
CA SER A 129 3.07 -5.51 13.36
C SER A 129 3.24 -5.97 14.80
N GLU A 130 2.15 -6.30 15.49
CA GLU A 130 2.19 -6.87 16.84
C GLU A 130 2.81 -8.27 16.87
N SER A 131 2.43 -9.15 15.95
CA SER A 131 3.02 -10.48 15.82
C SER A 131 4.52 -10.38 15.58
N LEU A 132 4.95 -9.49 14.67
CA LEU A 132 6.37 -9.22 14.43
C LEU A 132 7.06 -8.67 15.68
N LYS A 133 6.43 -7.77 16.42
CA LYS A 133 6.92 -7.28 17.72
C LYS A 133 7.08 -8.43 18.70
N TYR A 134 6.09 -9.29 18.88
CA TYR A 134 6.16 -10.40 19.84
C TYR A 134 7.20 -11.45 19.43
N GLN A 135 7.30 -11.79 18.14
CA GLN A 135 8.31 -12.70 17.61
C GLN A 135 9.72 -12.12 17.75
N PHE A 136 9.91 -10.84 17.42
CA PHE A 136 11.20 -10.19 17.53
C PHE A 136 11.63 -10.01 18.99
N MET A 137 10.74 -9.49 19.85
CA MET A 137 11.05 -9.30 21.26
C MET A 137 11.23 -10.64 21.96
N GLY A 138 10.38 -11.64 21.69
CA GLY A 138 10.53 -13.02 22.18
C GLY A 138 10.75 -13.10 23.70
N ALA A 139 10.10 -12.22 24.47
CA ALA A 139 10.30 -12.02 25.91
C ALA A 139 11.73 -11.61 26.36
N ASN A 140 12.61 -11.24 25.43
CA ASN A 140 13.96 -10.76 25.74
C ASN A 140 13.94 -9.24 26.03
N ALA A 141 14.16 -8.87 27.29
CA ALA A 141 14.20 -7.47 27.74
C ALA A 141 15.25 -6.59 27.01
N ASN A 142 16.24 -7.22 26.36
CA ASN A 142 17.34 -6.55 25.68
C ASN A 142 16.99 -6.13 24.24
N ARG A 143 15.82 -6.53 23.73
CA ARG A 143 15.37 -6.22 22.36
C ARG A 143 14.36 -5.08 22.41
N ARG A 144 14.65 -3.99 21.71
CA ARG A 144 13.79 -2.80 21.67
C ARG A 144 13.05 -2.70 20.34
N LEU A 145 11.83 -2.16 20.37
CA LEU A 145 11.05 -1.89 19.17
C LEU A 145 11.81 -1.01 18.16
N GLY A 146 12.60 -0.04 18.64
CA GLY A 146 13.47 0.77 17.78
C GLY A 146 14.52 -0.04 16.99
N GLN A 147 15.04 -1.14 17.55
CA GLN A 147 15.96 -2.03 16.83
C GLN A 147 15.23 -2.83 15.75
N LEU A 148 13.99 -3.27 16.02
CA LEU A 148 13.15 -3.90 15.00
C LEU A 148 12.87 -2.92 13.86
N LEU A 149 12.48 -1.68 14.16
CA LEU A 149 12.23 -0.65 13.16
C LEU A 149 13.49 -0.36 12.32
N LEU A 150 14.67 -0.29 12.95
CA LEU A 150 15.94 -0.12 12.24
C LEU A 150 16.26 -1.31 11.33
N LEU A 151 16.01 -2.55 11.78
CA LEU A 151 16.19 -3.76 10.98
C LEU A 151 15.22 -3.79 9.79
N LEU A 152 13.94 -3.46 10.00
CA LEU A 152 12.94 -3.41 8.95
C LEU A 152 13.26 -2.32 7.92
N SER A 153 13.57 -1.11 8.38
CA SER A 153 13.89 0.04 7.49
C SER A 153 15.20 -0.14 6.72
N ASN A 154 16.26 -0.64 7.34
CA ASN A 154 17.57 -0.71 6.71
C ASN A 154 17.87 -2.04 6.02
N LYS A 155 17.38 -3.18 6.53
CA LYS A 155 17.78 -4.51 6.01
C LYS A 155 16.68 -5.18 5.22
N VAL A 156 15.43 -5.02 5.63
CA VAL A 156 14.30 -5.67 4.95
C VAL A 156 13.90 -4.91 3.69
N VAL A 157 13.89 -3.57 3.70
CA VAL A 157 13.65 -2.77 2.49
C VAL A 157 14.71 -3.04 1.42
N ASP A 158 16.00 -3.03 1.80
CA ASP A 158 17.10 -3.33 0.88
C ASP A 158 17.03 -4.76 0.32
N PHE A 159 16.63 -5.72 1.16
CA PHE A 159 16.44 -7.11 0.74
C PHE A 159 15.28 -7.25 -0.25
N TYR A 160 14.11 -6.65 0.02
CA TYR A 160 12.99 -6.70 -0.92
C TYR A 160 13.26 -5.94 -2.21
N ARG A 161 13.99 -4.82 -2.16
CA ARG A 161 14.49 -4.15 -3.37
C ARG A 161 15.36 -5.09 -4.20
N TYR A 162 16.29 -5.82 -3.55
CA TYR A 162 17.12 -6.82 -4.22
C TYR A 162 16.29 -7.99 -4.80
N ILE A 163 15.30 -8.50 -4.08
CA ILE A 163 14.39 -9.54 -4.57
C ILE A 163 13.55 -9.04 -5.76
N ASP A 164 13.07 -7.80 -5.73
CA ASP A 164 12.35 -7.19 -6.85
C ASP A 164 13.25 -7.02 -8.07
N GLU A 165 14.51 -6.65 -7.91
CA GLU A 165 15.49 -6.65 -9.01
C GLU A 165 15.68 -8.07 -9.57
N LEU A 166 15.76 -9.09 -8.71
CA LEU A 166 15.83 -10.49 -9.15
C LEU A 166 14.55 -10.97 -9.86
N HIS A 167 13.36 -10.50 -9.48
CA HIS A 167 12.11 -10.72 -10.22
C HIS A 167 12.17 -10.03 -11.59
N LYS A 168 12.61 -8.77 -11.65
CA LYS A 168 12.72 -7.99 -12.90
C LYS A 168 13.68 -8.63 -13.90
N VAL A 169 14.78 -9.22 -13.43
CA VAL A 169 15.74 -9.93 -14.27
C VAL A 169 15.40 -11.41 -14.48
N GLY A 170 14.21 -11.85 -14.08
CA GLY A 170 13.69 -13.20 -14.32
C GLY A 170 14.41 -14.31 -13.55
N ARG A 171 15.21 -13.97 -12.54
CA ARG A 171 16.00 -14.93 -11.75
C ARG A 171 15.19 -15.61 -10.64
N ILE A 172 14.02 -15.06 -10.30
CA ILE A 172 13.06 -15.64 -9.36
C ILE A 172 11.66 -15.53 -10.00
N GLN A 173 10.84 -16.58 -9.87
CA GLN A 173 9.44 -16.55 -10.31
C GLN A 173 8.55 -15.98 -9.21
N ALA A 174 7.64 -15.07 -9.56
CA ALA A 174 6.71 -14.46 -8.62
C ALA A 174 5.78 -15.52 -8.00
N GLY A 175 5.77 -15.60 -6.67
CA GLY A 175 4.76 -16.37 -5.92
C GLY A 175 3.37 -15.75 -6.06
N THR A 176 2.33 -16.57 -5.97
CA THR A 176 0.91 -16.21 -6.12
C THR A 176 0.52 -14.99 -5.26
N ASN A 177 0.30 -13.88 -5.95
CA ASN A 177 0.03 -12.56 -5.37
C ASN A 177 -1.46 -12.38 -4.96
N PRO A 178 -1.79 -11.44 -4.04
CA PRO A 178 -3.16 -11.02 -3.71
C PRO A 178 -3.99 -10.48 -4.90
N ALA A 179 -3.34 -10.25 -6.05
CA ALA A 179 -3.97 -9.94 -7.34
C ALA A 179 -4.99 -11.00 -7.82
N ALA A 180 -4.96 -12.22 -7.27
CA ALA A 180 -5.83 -13.32 -7.67
C ALA A 180 -7.34 -13.03 -7.51
N VAL A 181 -7.75 -12.18 -6.56
CA VAL A 181 -9.18 -11.90 -6.31
C VAL A 181 -9.75 -10.89 -7.31
N SER A 182 -9.01 -9.82 -7.64
CA SER A 182 -9.43 -8.83 -8.65
C SER A 182 -9.41 -9.42 -10.05
N ASP A 183 -8.42 -10.26 -10.35
CA ASP A 183 -8.28 -10.96 -11.63
C ASP A 183 -9.47 -11.90 -11.89
N SER A 184 -9.95 -12.61 -10.85
CA SER A 184 -11.15 -13.43 -10.93
C SER A 184 -12.44 -12.65 -11.25
N SER A 185 -12.53 -11.38 -10.82
CA SER A 185 -13.72 -10.53 -11.05
C SER A 185 -13.68 -9.84 -12.41
N ALA A 186 -12.51 -9.41 -12.86
CA ALA A 186 -12.32 -8.90 -14.22
C ALA A 186 -12.62 -10.01 -15.26
N LYS A 187 -12.17 -11.24 -14.99
CA LYS A 187 -12.46 -12.41 -15.84
C LYS A 187 -13.96 -12.67 -15.96
N LYS A 188 -14.74 -12.58 -14.88
CA LYS A 188 -16.21 -12.69 -14.93
C LYS A 188 -16.85 -11.65 -15.85
N MET A 189 -16.33 -10.42 -15.88
CA MET A 189 -16.84 -9.39 -16.78
C MET A 189 -16.52 -9.71 -18.25
N ILE A 190 -15.34 -10.27 -18.53
CA ILE A 190 -14.97 -10.76 -19.87
C ILE A 190 -15.88 -11.91 -20.28
N ASP A 191 -16.09 -12.89 -19.40
CA ASP A 191 -16.92 -14.08 -19.65
C ASP A 191 -18.39 -13.72 -19.86
N LYS A 192 -18.88 -12.65 -19.23
CA LYS A 192 -20.20 -12.05 -19.48
C LYS A 192 -20.32 -11.31 -20.82
N GLY A 193 -19.25 -11.28 -21.63
CA GLY A 193 -19.27 -10.64 -22.94
C GLY A 193 -19.26 -9.10 -22.88
N LEU A 194 -18.82 -8.50 -21.78
CA LEU A 194 -18.86 -7.03 -21.61
C LEU A 194 -17.74 -6.28 -22.35
N SER A 195 -16.76 -7.00 -22.89
CA SER A 195 -15.57 -6.41 -23.55
C SER A 195 -15.90 -5.39 -24.66
N PRO A 196 -16.88 -5.62 -25.57
CA PRO A 196 -17.20 -4.66 -26.63
C PRO A 196 -17.78 -3.33 -26.14
N PHE A 197 -18.28 -3.28 -24.91
CA PHE A 197 -18.84 -2.07 -24.31
C PHE A 197 -17.79 -1.25 -23.54
N CYS A 198 -16.55 -1.76 -23.45
CA CYS A 198 -15.45 -1.02 -22.86
C CYS A 198 -14.77 -0.17 -23.93
N ASN A 199 -14.75 1.14 -23.71
CA ASN A 199 -14.04 2.08 -24.59
C ASN A 199 -12.72 2.48 -23.94
N VAL A 200 -11.60 2.23 -24.61
CA VAL A 200 -10.25 2.62 -24.19
C VAL A 200 -9.75 3.72 -25.13
N LYS A 201 -9.49 4.91 -24.59
CA LYS A 201 -8.99 6.06 -25.35
C LYS A 201 -7.45 6.04 -25.43
N ASP A 202 -6.91 6.77 -26.40
CA ASP A 202 -5.46 6.89 -26.64
C ASP A 202 -4.68 7.48 -25.46
N ASN A 203 -5.33 8.29 -24.62
CA ASN A 203 -4.72 8.86 -23.42
C ASN A 203 -4.75 7.91 -22.21
N GLY A 204 -5.22 6.67 -22.39
CA GLY A 204 -5.35 5.66 -21.34
C GLY A 204 -6.61 5.78 -20.50
N ASP A 205 -7.50 6.73 -20.77
CA ASP A 205 -8.80 6.80 -20.10
C ASP A 205 -9.77 5.78 -20.68
N CYS A 206 -10.55 5.17 -19.81
CA CYS A 206 -11.47 4.10 -20.14
C CYS A 206 -12.87 4.41 -19.62
N SER A 207 -13.87 4.10 -20.44
CA SER A 207 -15.26 3.94 -20.02
C SER A 207 -15.54 2.45 -19.89
N VAL A 208 -15.82 2.00 -18.66
CA VAL A 208 -15.97 0.58 -18.32
C VAL A 208 -17.41 0.29 -17.93
N PRO A 209 -18.10 -0.69 -18.54
CA PRO A 209 -19.48 -1.02 -18.20
C PRO A 209 -19.60 -1.61 -16.79
N SER A 210 -20.74 -1.36 -16.15
CA SER A 210 -21.08 -2.00 -14.88
C SER A 210 -21.42 -3.47 -15.06
N GLU A 211 -20.97 -4.30 -14.11
CA GLU A 211 -21.29 -5.73 -14.10
C GLU A 211 -22.76 -6.01 -13.71
N HIS A 212 -23.38 -5.11 -12.94
CA HIS A 212 -24.69 -5.36 -12.29
C HIS A 212 -25.78 -4.39 -12.72
N THR A 213 -25.44 -3.31 -13.42
CA THR A 213 -26.39 -2.23 -13.73
C THR A 213 -26.27 -1.89 -15.21
N GLU A 214 -27.28 -2.28 -15.98
CA GLU A 214 -27.33 -1.97 -17.41
C GLU A 214 -27.28 -0.46 -17.65
N GLY A 215 -26.54 -0.03 -18.68
CA GLY A 215 -26.38 1.38 -19.04
C GLY A 215 -25.48 2.21 -18.10
N LYS A 216 -25.01 1.66 -16.98
CA LYS A 216 -24.08 2.36 -16.07
C LYS A 216 -22.63 2.12 -16.48
N PHE A 217 -21.84 3.20 -16.56
CA PHE A 217 -20.41 3.17 -16.90
C PHE A 217 -19.55 3.83 -15.82
N TYR A 218 -18.31 3.37 -15.73
CA TYR A 218 -17.30 3.85 -14.79
C TYR A 218 -16.11 4.43 -15.56
N SER A 219 -15.70 5.63 -15.19
CA SER A 219 -14.46 6.24 -15.71
C SER A 219 -13.27 5.66 -14.96
N VAL A 220 -12.27 5.20 -15.70
CA VAL A 220 -11.04 4.58 -15.17
C VAL A 220 -9.86 5.13 -15.96
N SER A 221 -8.71 5.38 -15.33
CA SER A 221 -7.48 5.74 -16.05
C SER A 221 -6.44 4.65 -15.93
N LEU A 222 -5.96 4.10 -17.06
CA LEU A 222 -4.82 3.19 -17.10
C LEU A 222 -3.49 3.95 -16.92
N THR A 223 -3.46 5.22 -17.31
CA THR A 223 -2.28 6.08 -17.18
C THR A 223 -1.89 6.25 -15.72
N PHE A 224 -2.87 6.50 -14.85
CA PHE A 224 -2.66 6.76 -13.43
C PHE A 224 -3.16 5.65 -12.49
N LEU A 225 -3.78 4.60 -13.05
CA LEU A 225 -4.48 3.54 -12.32
C LEU A 225 -5.55 4.08 -11.37
N THR A 226 -6.33 5.06 -11.82
CA THR A 226 -7.39 5.69 -11.03
C THR A 226 -8.75 5.11 -11.40
N CYS A 227 -9.61 4.98 -10.39
CA CYS A 227 -11.01 4.60 -10.57
C CYS A 227 -11.80 5.17 -9.38
N PRO A 228 -12.91 5.89 -9.61
CA PRO A 228 -13.71 6.51 -8.54
C PRO A 228 -14.27 5.50 -7.52
N PHE A 229 -14.41 4.24 -7.91
CA PHE A 229 -14.95 3.16 -7.08
C PHE A 229 -13.89 2.19 -6.59
N ALA A 230 -12.61 2.55 -6.73
CA ALA A 230 -11.52 1.80 -6.14
C ALA A 230 -11.47 1.97 -4.62
N LEU A 231 -12.40 1.32 -3.95
CA LEU A 231 -12.39 1.15 -2.51
C LEU A 231 -11.48 -0.04 -2.19
N LEU A 232 -10.84 -0.05 -1.02
CA LEU A 232 -10.13 -1.22 -0.45
C LEU A 232 -8.72 -1.48 -0.98
N GLY A 233 -8.09 -0.53 -1.65
CA GLY A 233 -6.67 -0.58 -1.95
C GLY A 233 -6.15 -1.68 -2.89
N ASN A 234 -6.95 -2.66 -3.28
CA ASN A 234 -6.59 -3.58 -4.36
C ASN A 234 -6.71 -2.88 -5.73
N VAL A 235 -6.16 -3.48 -6.78
CA VAL A 235 -6.45 -3.00 -8.14
C VAL A 235 -7.95 -3.19 -8.36
N CYS A 236 -8.63 -2.11 -8.73
CA CYS A 236 -10.07 -2.16 -8.95
C CYS A 236 -10.37 -3.14 -10.09
N LYS A 237 -11.42 -3.96 -9.95
CA LYS A 237 -11.83 -4.89 -11.02
C LYS A 237 -12.04 -4.20 -12.37
N TYR A 238 -12.51 -2.95 -12.38
CA TYR A 238 -12.70 -2.16 -13.59
C TYR A 238 -11.37 -1.74 -14.24
N ILE A 239 -10.32 -1.52 -13.44
CA ILE A 239 -8.96 -1.27 -13.93
C ILE A 239 -8.39 -2.54 -14.57
N GLU A 240 -8.46 -3.68 -13.89
CA GLU A 240 -7.95 -4.94 -14.45
C GLU A 240 -8.70 -5.39 -15.70
N PHE A 241 -10.03 -5.18 -15.72
CA PHE A 241 -10.84 -5.41 -16.91
C PHE A 241 -10.43 -4.48 -18.06
N ALA A 242 -10.26 -3.17 -17.81
CA ALA A 242 -9.82 -2.22 -18.82
C ALA A 242 -8.40 -2.52 -19.33
N LYS A 243 -7.47 -2.95 -18.46
CA LYS A 243 -6.13 -3.42 -18.85
C LYS A 243 -6.22 -4.61 -19.79
N SER A 244 -7.07 -5.59 -19.46
CA SER A 244 -7.27 -6.80 -20.27
C SER A 244 -7.87 -6.48 -21.65
N VAL A 245 -8.83 -5.55 -21.71
CA VAL A 245 -9.40 -5.10 -22.98
C VAL A 245 -8.38 -4.28 -23.78
N GLY A 246 -7.71 -3.31 -23.15
CA GLY A 246 -6.69 -2.47 -23.78
C GLY A 246 -5.53 -3.29 -24.37
N ALA A 247 -5.06 -4.32 -23.65
CA ALA A 247 -4.04 -5.23 -24.15
C ALA A 247 -4.48 -5.96 -25.43
N LYS A 248 -5.75 -6.40 -25.51
CA LYS A 248 -6.31 -7.03 -26.72
C LYS A 248 -6.46 -6.04 -27.88
N LEU A 249 -6.66 -4.76 -27.58
CA LEU A 249 -6.72 -3.66 -28.56
C LEU A 249 -5.33 -3.11 -28.94
N GLY A 250 -4.25 -3.66 -28.38
CA GLY A 250 -2.88 -3.22 -28.67
C GLY A 250 -2.48 -1.89 -28.01
N VAL A 251 -3.17 -1.47 -26.95
CA VAL A 251 -2.87 -0.24 -26.22
C VAL A 251 -1.59 -0.39 -25.41
N ASP A 252 -0.55 0.39 -25.74
CA ASP A 252 0.70 0.45 -24.98
C ASP A 252 0.60 1.46 -23.82
N VAL A 253 0.20 0.96 -22.65
CA VAL A 253 0.07 1.77 -21.42
C VAL A 253 1.41 2.40 -21.01
N LEU A 254 2.54 1.74 -21.25
CA LEU A 254 3.85 2.29 -20.90
C LEU A 254 4.22 3.47 -21.80
N ALA A 255 3.93 3.39 -23.10
CA ALA A 255 4.12 4.50 -24.03
C ALA A 255 3.25 5.71 -23.64
N ILE A 256 1.99 5.48 -23.26
CA ILE A 256 1.09 6.53 -22.78
C ILE A 256 1.67 7.20 -21.52
N ARG A 257 2.13 6.41 -20.54
CA ARG A 257 2.76 6.95 -19.32
C ARG A 257 4.03 7.74 -19.60
N LYS A 258 4.86 7.29 -20.54
CA LYS A 258 6.07 8.02 -20.99
C LYS A 258 5.70 9.39 -21.57
N LYS A 259 4.73 9.43 -22.49
CA LYS A 259 4.23 10.69 -23.07
C LYS A 259 3.70 11.63 -21.98
N GLN A 260 2.95 11.10 -21.03
CA GLN A 260 2.42 11.90 -19.92
C GLN A 260 3.52 12.44 -19.00
N SER A 261 4.56 11.66 -18.72
CA SER A 261 5.70 12.15 -17.92
C SER A 261 6.47 13.27 -18.60
N GLN A 262 6.60 13.24 -19.94
CA GLN A 262 7.22 14.33 -20.70
C GLN A 262 6.41 15.63 -20.55
N LEU A 263 5.08 15.56 -20.70
CA LEU A 263 4.19 16.71 -20.50
C LEU A 263 4.33 17.31 -19.09
N ILE A 264 4.44 16.48 -18.06
CA ILE A 264 4.65 16.94 -16.68
C ILE A 264 5.99 17.68 -16.53
N VAL A 265 7.06 17.17 -17.15
CA VAL A 265 8.38 17.82 -17.13
C VAL A 265 8.34 19.15 -17.89
N GLU A 266 7.75 19.17 -19.08
CA GLU A 266 7.60 20.36 -19.93
C GLU A 266 6.81 21.46 -19.22
N ASN A 267 5.72 21.08 -18.54
CA ASN A 267 4.86 22.00 -17.79
C ASN A 267 5.44 22.39 -16.41
N LYS A 268 6.59 21.82 -16.02
CA LYS A 268 7.20 22.00 -14.69
C LYS A 268 6.24 21.68 -13.54
N SER A 269 5.38 20.67 -13.72
CA SER A 269 4.44 20.21 -12.71
C SER A 269 5.11 19.28 -11.69
N TYR A 270 6.24 19.71 -11.13
CA TYR A 270 6.98 18.98 -10.11
C TYR A 270 7.79 19.92 -9.21
N THR A 271 8.24 19.41 -8.06
CA THR A 271 9.14 20.09 -7.13
C THR A 271 10.26 19.13 -6.75
N GLU A 272 11.50 19.56 -6.97
CA GLU A 272 12.70 18.78 -6.64
C GLU A 272 13.27 19.28 -5.31
N GLU A 273 13.38 18.37 -4.34
CA GLU A 273 14.05 18.59 -3.06
C GLU A 273 15.26 17.65 -2.97
N ARG A 274 16.18 17.90 -2.04
CA ARG A 274 17.49 17.20 -1.99
C ARG A 274 17.39 15.67 -2.05
N ASP A 275 16.39 15.08 -1.38
CA ASP A 275 16.28 13.63 -1.21
C ASP A 275 15.01 13.04 -1.87
N TYR A 276 14.14 13.88 -2.44
CA TYR A 276 12.88 13.42 -3.01
C TYR A 276 12.33 14.37 -4.09
N LEU A 277 11.54 13.81 -5.00
CA LEU A 277 10.83 14.52 -6.05
C LEU A 277 9.32 14.46 -5.77
N VAL A 278 8.65 15.60 -5.79
CA VAL A 278 7.21 15.70 -5.68
C VAL A 278 6.61 15.98 -7.05
N VAL A 279 5.75 15.08 -7.54
CA VAL A 279 5.07 15.23 -8.84
C VAL A 279 3.64 15.71 -8.61
N HIS A 280 3.27 16.82 -9.26
CA HIS A 280 1.94 17.42 -9.20
C HIS A 280 1.13 16.96 -10.40
N CYS A 281 0.03 16.24 -10.16
CA CYS A 281 -0.83 15.74 -11.22
C CYS A 281 -2.30 15.74 -10.79
N ASP A 282 -3.16 16.28 -11.65
CA ASP A 282 -4.60 16.41 -11.43
C ASP A 282 -5.27 15.06 -11.11
N ASP A 283 -4.78 13.97 -11.71
CA ASP A 283 -5.36 12.64 -11.57
C ASP A 283 -4.71 11.77 -10.48
N CYS A 284 -3.47 12.04 -10.08
CA CYS A 284 -2.74 11.22 -9.10
C CYS A 284 -2.71 11.78 -7.67
N GLN A 285 -3.09 13.05 -7.46
CA GLN A 285 -2.65 13.84 -6.30
C GLN A 285 -1.11 13.86 -6.17
N LEU A 286 -0.59 14.69 -5.24
CA LEU A 286 0.86 14.79 -5.06
C LEU A 286 1.48 13.42 -4.72
N SER A 287 2.48 13.05 -5.51
CA SER A 287 3.20 11.81 -5.35
C SER A 287 4.67 12.09 -5.03
N ILE A 288 5.20 11.44 -4.01
CA ILE A 288 6.61 11.54 -3.61
C ILE A 288 7.36 10.37 -4.24
N VAL A 289 8.45 10.70 -4.91
CA VAL A 289 9.41 9.77 -5.48
C VAL A 289 10.71 9.90 -4.69
N CYS A 290 11.19 8.78 -4.15
CA CYS A 290 12.44 8.71 -3.40
C CYS A 290 13.07 7.33 -3.63
N ASN A 291 14.37 7.29 -3.95
CA ASN A 291 15.14 6.04 -4.13
C ASN A 291 14.50 4.99 -5.06
N GLY A 292 13.94 5.43 -6.19
CA GLY A 292 13.30 4.53 -7.17
C GLY A 292 11.95 3.95 -6.73
N GLN A 293 11.40 4.45 -5.63
CA GLN A 293 10.05 4.12 -5.15
C GLN A 293 9.16 5.36 -5.23
N CYS A 294 7.86 5.14 -5.47
CA CYS A 294 6.89 6.21 -5.59
C CYS A 294 5.64 5.92 -4.75
N SER A 295 5.12 6.96 -4.08
CA SER A 295 3.89 6.86 -3.30
C SER A 295 2.63 6.78 -4.15
N CYS A 296 2.70 6.92 -5.49
CA CYS A 296 1.52 6.92 -6.35
C CYS A 296 0.89 5.51 -6.49
N ARG A 297 -0.36 5.48 -6.92
CA ARG A 297 -1.14 4.24 -7.03
C ARG A 297 -0.54 3.20 -7.98
N ALA A 298 -0.01 3.61 -9.12
CA ALA A 298 0.59 2.69 -10.08
C ALA A 298 1.82 1.95 -9.55
N ASN A 299 2.72 2.64 -8.86
CA ASN A 299 3.92 2.01 -8.29
C ASN A 299 3.59 1.05 -7.13
N ARG A 300 2.54 1.36 -6.34
CA ARG A 300 2.04 0.47 -5.29
C ARG A 300 1.58 -0.90 -5.82
N PHE A 301 1.19 -0.99 -7.09
CA PHE A 301 0.81 -2.25 -7.74
C PHE A 301 1.94 -2.89 -8.54
N GLY A 302 3.18 -2.45 -8.33
CA GLY A 302 4.35 -2.96 -9.04
C GLY A 302 4.45 -2.49 -10.49
N GLU A 303 3.63 -1.53 -10.92
CA GLU A 303 3.70 -1.00 -12.28
C GLU A 303 4.66 0.20 -12.37
N THR A 304 5.30 0.34 -13.53
CA THR A 304 6.08 1.54 -13.87
C THR A 304 5.14 2.74 -13.97
N CYS A 305 5.25 3.68 -13.04
CA CYS A 305 4.34 4.82 -12.94
C CYS A 305 4.89 6.08 -13.62
N VAL A 306 3.98 7.01 -13.93
CA VAL A 306 4.33 8.32 -14.52
C VAL A 306 5.36 9.07 -13.67
N CYS A 307 5.23 9.07 -12.34
CA CYS A 307 6.14 9.82 -11.46
C CYS A 307 7.59 9.29 -11.49
N LEU A 308 7.78 7.97 -11.56
CA LEU A 308 9.11 7.38 -11.72
C LEU A 308 9.70 7.71 -13.09
N LEU A 309 8.87 7.72 -14.13
CA LEU A 309 9.29 8.15 -15.47
C LEU A 309 9.70 9.63 -15.47
N VAL A 310 9.00 10.51 -14.74
CA VAL A 310 9.41 11.91 -14.55
C VAL A 310 10.81 11.98 -13.92
N GLN A 311 11.06 11.23 -12.84
CA GLN A 311 12.38 11.17 -12.21
C GLN A 311 13.46 10.70 -13.20
N GLN A 312 13.19 9.65 -13.98
CA GLN A 312 14.10 9.15 -15.00
C GLN A 312 14.37 10.20 -16.09
N PHE A 313 13.34 10.87 -16.61
CA PHE A 313 13.48 11.93 -17.60
C PHE A 313 14.34 13.09 -17.10
N LEU A 314 14.17 13.49 -15.84
CA LEU A 314 14.98 14.56 -15.24
C LEU A 314 16.45 14.13 -15.12
N HIS A 315 16.72 12.92 -14.64
CA HIS A 315 18.09 12.38 -14.58
C HIS A 315 18.72 12.26 -15.97
N ASP A 316 18.01 11.72 -16.97
CA ASP A 316 18.52 11.57 -18.33
C ASP A 316 18.84 12.93 -18.97
N THR A 317 18.03 13.95 -18.68
CA THR A 317 18.25 15.32 -19.18
C THR A 317 19.43 16.00 -18.49
N GLN A 318 19.68 15.71 -17.21
CA GLN A 318 20.85 16.18 -16.48
C GLN A 318 22.13 15.46 -16.93
N SER A 319 22.09 14.14 -17.15
CA SER A 319 23.21 13.33 -17.66
C SER A 319 23.59 13.73 -19.08
N LYS A 320 22.63 13.98 -19.98
CA LYS A 320 22.88 14.49 -21.33
C LYS A 320 23.47 15.91 -21.37
N LYS A 321 23.32 16.70 -20.29
CA LYS A 321 24.01 17.99 -20.14
C LYS A 321 25.47 17.84 -19.68
N LEU A 322 25.88 16.68 -19.18
CA LEU A 322 27.22 16.43 -18.63
C LEU A 322 28.16 15.64 -19.57
N GLU A 323 27.67 15.10 -20.69
CA GLU A 323 28.50 14.33 -21.61
C GLU A 323 29.36 15.22 -22.53
N THR A 324 30.63 15.43 -22.14
CA THR A 324 31.77 15.51 -23.07
C THR A 324 32.59 14.21 -22.95
N PRO A 325 33.25 13.73 -24.03
CA PRO A 325 33.45 12.30 -24.24
C PRO A 325 34.75 11.79 -23.63
N ILE A 326 34.70 10.69 -22.85
CA ILE A 326 35.86 9.81 -22.63
C ILE A 326 35.45 8.33 -22.58
N MET A 327 35.91 7.64 -23.62
CA MET A 327 36.43 6.26 -23.76
C MET A 327 35.69 5.05 -23.17
N GLU A 328 35.45 4.12 -24.10
CA GLU A 328 35.07 2.73 -23.95
C GLU A 328 35.91 1.97 -22.90
N ALA A 329 35.24 1.09 -22.15
CA ALA A 329 35.88 -0.01 -21.44
C ALA A 329 35.11 -1.31 -21.71
N GLN A 330 35.91 -2.37 -21.89
CA GLN A 330 35.62 -3.59 -22.61
C GLN A 330 34.78 -4.63 -21.85
N SER A 331 34.21 -5.54 -22.64
CA SER A 331 33.55 -6.80 -22.30
C SER A 331 34.33 -7.73 -21.37
N SER A 332 33.62 -8.53 -20.57
CA SER A 332 34.07 -9.90 -20.22
C SER A 332 32.91 -10.85 -19.83
N ASP A 333 32.75 -11.85 -20.70
CA ASP A 333 32.37 -13.27 -20.58
C ASP A 333 31.07 -13.81 -19.91
N PRO A 334 30.46 -14.88 -20.51
CA PRO A 334 29.23 -15.52 -20.05
C PRO A 334 29.48 -16.62 -19.01
N VAL A 335 28.58 -16.76 -18.04
CA VAL A 335 28.62 -17.84 -17.02
C VAL A 335 27.51 -18.87 -17.30
N PRO A 336 27.76 -20.19 -17.17
CA PRO A 336 26.88 -21.24 -17.68
C PRO A 336 25.64 -21.45 -16.82
N GLU A 337 24.54 -21.80 -17.48
CA GLU A 337 23.29 -22.28 -16.88
C GLU A 337 23.47 -23.71 -16.36
N THR A 338 23.16 -23.93 -15.08
CA THR A 338 22.76 -25.25 -14.58
C THR A 338 21.48 -25.14 -13.77
N THR A 339 20.43 -25.71 -14.36
CA THR A 339 19.06 -25.81 -13.86
C THR A 339 18.97 -26.98 -12.88
N THR A 340 18.70 -26.72 -11.61
CA THR A 340 18.04 -27.68 -10.72
C THR A 340 17.13 -26.95 -9.76
N SER A 341 15.83 -27.11 -9.95
CA SER A 341 14.80 -26.60 -9.04
C SER A 341 14.85 -27.38 -7.73
N ASN A 342 15.16 -26.70 -6.63
CA ASN A 342 14.72 -27.12 -5.30
C ASN A 342 14.37 -25.86 -4.52
N GLN A 343 13.08 -25.70 -4.21
CA GLN A 343 12.61 -24.69 -3.26
C GLN A 343 13.20 -25.03 -1.89
N LEU A 344 14.25 -24.32 -1.50
CA LEU A 344 14.86 -24.46 -0.17
C LEU A 344 14.12 -23.54 0.81
N SER A 345 13.62 -24.12 1.90
CA SER A 345 12.98 -23.36 2.97
C SER A 345 14.03 -22.56 3.78
N THR A 346 13.62 -21.43 4.36
CA THR A 346 14.48 -20.59 5.21
C THR A 346 15.14 -21.37 6.34
N SER A 347 14.45 -22.38 6.89
CA SER A 347 15.01 -23.26 7.92
C SER A 347 16.17 -24.12 7.40
N GLN A 348 16.07 -24.64 6.18
CA GLN A 348 17.13 -25.45 5.57
C GLN A 348 18.37 -24.60 5.28
N MET A 349 18.17 -23.36 4.80
CA MET A 349 19.26 -22.43 4.54
C MET A 349 20.07 -22.07 5.79
N ILE A 350 19.40 -21.92 6.95
CA ILE A 350 20.07 -21.63 8.23
C ILE A 350 20.89 -22.84 8.69
N VAL A 351 20.39 -24.05 8.49
CA VAL A 351 21.11 -25.30 8.81
C VAL A 351 22.36 -25.42 7.93
N ASP A 352 22.24 -25.16 6.63
CA ASP A 352 23.36 -25.27 5.68
C ASP A 352 24.44 -24.21 5.94
N LEU A 353 24.04 -22.98 6.30
CA LEU A 353 24.97 -21.92 6.72
C LEU A 353 25.74 -22.29 7.99
N ASN A 354 25.05 -22.87 8.97
CA ASN A 354 25.68 -23.35 10.19
C ASN A 354 26.65 -24.51 9.88
N ALA A 355 26.26 -25.47 9.05
CA ALA A 355 27.12 -26.57 8.64
C ALA A 355 28.36 -26.07 7.86
N TRP A 356 28.20 -25.10 6.96
CA TRP A 356 29.30 -24.48 6.23
C TRP A 356 30.28 -23.76 7.15
N SER A 357 29.78 -22.97 8.11
CA SER A 357 30.62 -22.22 9.06
C SER A 357 31.48 -23.13 9.96
N ASN A 358 31.06 -24.38 10.16
CA ASN A 358 31.79 -25.39 10.91
C ASN A 358 32.62 -26.33 10.01
N SER A 359 32.61 -26.11 8.69
CA SER A 359 33.34 -26.94 7.74
C SER A 359 34.81 -26.50 7.63
N PRO A 360 35.74 -27.40 7.26
CA PRO A 360 37.15 -27.04 7.03
C PRO A 360 37.35 -26.10 5.82
N ASN A 361 36.31 -25.87 5.01
CA ASN A 361 36.32 -24.92 3.91
C ASN A 361 35.99 -23.50 4.36
N PHE A 362 35.51 -23.32 5.59
CA PHE A 362 35.31 -22.01 6.18
C PHE A 362 36.66 -21.40 6.55
N LYS A 363 36.97 -20.24 5.98
CA LYS A 363 38.14 -19.44 6.33
C LYS A 363 37.66 -18.13 6.91
N ASP A 364 38.03 -17.89 8.17
CA ASP A 364 37.86 -16.59 8.79
C ASP A 364 38.84 -15.62 8.13
N THR A 365 38.35 -14.80 7.19
CA THR A 365 39.16 -13.79 6.51
C THR A 365 38.89 -12.41 7.07
N MET A 366 39.90 -11.55 7.01
CA MET A 366 39.77 -10.15 7.41
C MET A 366 38.69 -9.43 6.60
N GLU A 367 38.46 -9.81 5.32
CA GLU A 367 37.33 -9.27 4.54
C GLU A 367 35.98 -9.71 5.10
N LEU A 368 35.82 -10.98 5.48
CA LEU A 368 34.58 -11.47 6.08
C LEU A 368 34.31 -10.77 7.42
N HIS A 369 35.34 -10.65 8.26
CA HIS A 369 35.24 -9.94 9.53
C HIS A 369 34.95 -8.44 9.34
N CYS A 370 35.58 -7.78 8.35
CA CYS A 370 35.28 -6.38 8.03
C CYS A 370 33.88 -6.19 7.45
N ALA A 371 33.41 -7.12 6.60
CA ALA A 371 32.05 -7.09 6.04
C ALA A 371 30.98 -7.29 7.11
N VAL A 372 31.25 -8.11 8.13
CA VAL A 372 30.41 -8.26 9.32
C VAL A 372 30.48 -7.00 10.19
N LYS A 373 31.68 -6.49 10.48
CA LYS A 373 31.88 -5.32 11.36
C LYS A 373 31.30 -4.02 10.76
N LYS A 374 31.45 -3.79 9.45
CA LYS A 374 30.81 -2.66 8.73
C LYS A 374 29.28 -2.69 8.75
N LYS A 375 28.67 -3.83 9.09
CA LYS A 375 27.22 -3.98 9.22
C LYS A 375 26.70 -3.77 10.65
N HIS A 376 27.60 -3.51 11.62
CA HIS A 376 27.31 -3.32 13.05
C HIS A 376 27.67 -1.94 13.61
N THR A 377 28.44 -1.13 12.86
CA THR A 377 28.55 0.33 13.01
C THR A 377 27.74 1.00 11.91
#